data_AF-A0A7W2NCQ7-F1
#
_entry.id   AF-A0A7W2NCQ7-F1
#
_cell.length_a   1.000
_cell.length_b   1.000
_cell.length_c   1.000
_cell.angle_alpha   90.00
_cell.angle_beta   90.00
_cell.angle_gamma   90.00
#
_symmetry.space_group_name_H-M   'P 1'
#
loop_
_entity.id
_entity.type
_entity.pdbx_description
1 polymer ?
#
loop_
_entity_poly.entity_id
_entity_poly.type
_entity_poly.pdbx_seq_one_letter_code
_entity_poly.pdbx_strand_id
1 'polypeptide(L)'
;MLSVEKFTSRLIRPDHPDWLHVGVDSKDESQLYIIVNGGMANINCAPIDLYAPEIKNCALEMIKQGELYLKAHEKSLRIGQGKSIYCYTVKLDEDLVKAEPSNRRIYFSSLFIRWQRTHQLSDKHAQEKLGLTAKEFELFREDELVMTQALINKLAEVTGVSEQFWQNRWHKKINS
;
A
#
# COMPACT_ATOMS: atom_id res chain seq x y z
N MET A 1 12.20 9.21 3.82
CA MET A 1 11.31 10.35 4.09
C MET A 1 10.17 10.33 3.07
N LEU A 2 8.94 10.55 3.49
CA LEU A 2 7.77 10.64 2.61
C LEU A 2 7.70 12.07 2.04
N SER A 3 7.80 12.23 0.72
CA SER A 3 7.58 13.50 0.03
C SER A 3 6.11 13.65 -0.34
N VAL A 4 5.67 14.88 -0.65
CA VAL A 4 4.29 15.16 -1.12
C VAL A 4 3.96 14.34 -2.37
N GLU A 5 4.86 14.30 -3.35
CA GLU A 5 4.69 13.50 -4.57
C GLU A 5 4.46 12.01 -4.27
N LYS A 6 5.27 11.42 -3.36
CA LYS A 6 5.11 10.03 -2.94
C LYS A 6 3.83 9.80 -2.11
N PHE A 7 3.40 10.80 -1.36
CA PHE A 7 2.17 10.74 -0.60
C PHE A 7 0.95 10.70 -1.52
N THR A 8 0.87 11.64 -2.47
CA THR A 8 -0.22 11.71 -3.45
C THR A 8 -0.25 10.48 -4.35
N SER A 9 0.89 10.01 -4.84
CA SER A 9 0.94 8.82 -5.71
C SER A 9 0.52 7.53 -4.99
N ARG A 10 0.79 7.41 -3.68
CA ARG A 10 0.36 6.26 -2.88
C ARG A 10 -1.10 6.32 -2.46
N LEU A 11 -1.67 7.53 -2.32
CA LEU A 11 -3.09 7.72 -2.03
C LEU A 11 -3.99 7.25 -3.17
N ILE A 12 -3.62 7.58 -4.42
CA ILE A 12 -4.44 7.28 -5.61
C ILE A 12 -4.34 5.82 -6.08
N ARG A 13 -3.49 5.00 -5.46
CA ARG A 13 -3.24 3.60 -5.85
C ARG A 13 -3.85 2.64 -4.82
N PRO A 14 -5.17 2.37 -4.90
CA PRO A 14 -5.77 1.35 -4.06
C PRO A 14 -5.12 -0.01 -4.33
N ASP A 15 -5.00 -0.84 -3.28
CA ASP A 15 -4.48 -2.22 -3.34
C ASP A 15 -3.00 -2.40 -3.75
N HIS A 16 -2.28 -1.34 -4.09
CA HIS A 16 -0.83 -1.37 -4.35
C HIS A 16 -0.04 -1.71 -3.07
N PRO A 17 1.08 -2.47 -3.11
CA PRO A 17 1.87 -2.80 -1.93
C PRO A 17 2.25 -1.58 -1.07
N ASP A 18 2.50 -0.44 -1.71
CA ASP A 18 2.81 0.86 -1.10
C ASP A 18 1.61 1.77 -0.83
N TRP A 19 0.38 1.23 -0.80
CA TRP A 19 -0.81 2.02 -0.50
C TRP A 19 -0.65 2.85 0.78
N LEU A 20 -1.30 4.00 0.78
CA LEU A 20 -1.40 4.91 1.90
C LEU A 20 -2.84 5.42 2.00
N HIS A 21 -3.35 5.55 3.23
CA HIS A 21 -4.62 6.19 3.51
C HIS A 21 -4.46 7.31 4.55
N VAL A 22 -5.34 8.29 4.46
CA VAL A 22 -5.53 9.31 5.50
C VAL A 22 -6.77 8.93 6.29
N GLY A 23 -6.66 8.95 7.62
CA GLY A 23 -7.80 8.79 8.52
C GLY A 23 -7.97 9.99 9.43
N VAL A 24 -9.18 10.16 9.96
CA VAL A 24 -9.54 11.15 10.97
C VAL A 24 -10.02 10.45 12.23
N ASP A 25 -9.68 10.96 13.41
CA ASP A 25 -10.20 10.40 14.66
C ASP A 25 -11.72 10.49 14.71
N SER A 26 -12.35 9.40 15.12
CA SER A 26 -13.82 9.31 15.27
C SER A 26 -14.40 10.24 16.35
N LYS A 27 -13.56 10.78 17.24
CA LYS A 27 -13.96 11.65 18.36
C LYS A 27 -13.32 13.05 18.29
N ASP A 28 -12.33 13.24 17.43
CA ASP A 28 -11.60 14.49 17.26
C ASP A 28 -11.28 14.71 15.77
N GLU A 29 -12.14 15.49 15.10
CA GLU A 29 -12.02 15.76 13.67
C GLU A 29 -10.76 16.56 13.30
N SER A 30 -10.07 17.16 14.29
CA SER A 30 -8.81 17.87 14.07
C SER A 30 -7.59 16.94 13.99
N GLN A 31 -7.71 15.72 14.52
CA GLN A 31 -6.62 14.75 14.55
C GLN A 31 -6.67 13.85 13.32
N LEU A 32 -5.69 14.03 12.44
CA LEU A 32 -5.47 13.17 11.28
C LEU A 32 -4.39 12.11 11.54
N TYR A 33 -4.50 11.01 10.81
CA TYR A 33 -3.61 9.86 10.84
C TYR A 33 -3.19 9.46 9.43
N ILE A 34 -1.95 8.98 9.31
CA ILE A 34 -1.48 8.26 8.13
C ILE A 34 -1.51 6.77 8.44
N ILE A 35 -2.15 6.02 7.55
CA ILE A 35 -2.25 4.57 7.60
C ILE A 35 -1.49 4.01 6.42
N VAL A 36 -0.54 3.11 6.68
CA VAL A 36 0.22 2.41 5.65
C VAL A 36 0.26 0.92 5.95
N ASN A 37 0.52 0.11 4.92
CA ASN A 37 0.73 -1.32 5.11
C ASN A 37 1.95 -1.58 6.01
N GLY A 38 1.71 -2.16 7.19
CA GLY A 38 2.72 -2.47 8.21
C GLY A 38 3.30 -3.87 8.11
N GLY A 39 2.91 -4.65 7.09
CA GLY A 39 3.34 -6.03 6.90
C GLY A 39 2.17 -7.02 6.91
N MET A 40 2.47 -8.26 7.25
CA MET A 40 1.50 -9.34 7.30
C MET A 40 0.48 -9.08 8.42
N ALA A 41 -0.79 -8.92 8.03
CA ALA A 41 -1.92 -8.65 8.93
C ALA A 41 -1.80 -7.38 9.80
N ASN A 42 -0.82 -6.51 9.52
CA ASN A 42 -0.57 -5.31 10.30
C ASN A 42 -0.73 -4.04 9.46
N ILE A 43 -1.29 -3.02 10.09
CA ILE A 43 -1.29 -1.65 9.60
C ILE A 43 -0.41 -0.82 10.54
N ASN A 44 0.38 0.07 9.96
CA ASN A 44 1.03 1.12 10.74
C ASN A 44 0.13 2.34 10.66
N CYS A 45 -0.36 2.78 11.81
CA CYS A 45 -1.17 3.97 11.96
C CYS A 45 -0.42 4.95 12.86
N ALA A 46 -0.16 6.15 12.37
CA ALA A 46 0.58 7.18 13.09
C ALA A 46 -0.10 8.55 12.92
N PRO A 47 -0.13 9.41 13.96
CA PRO A 47 -0.59 10.79 13.82
C PRO A 47 0.15 11.47 12.67
N ILE A 48 -0.58 12.26 11.87
CA ILE A 48 0.01 12.95 10.71
C ILE A 48 1.11 13.94 11.12
N ASP A 49 1.06 14.44 12.36
CA ASP A 49 2.03 15.39 12.92
C ASP A 49 3.43 14.79 13.13
N LEU A 50 3.58 13.47 13.03
CA LEU A 50 4.89 12.80 13.02
C LEU A 50 5.59 12.85 11.65
N TYR A 51 4.91 13.38 10.63
CA TYR A 51 5.43 13.55 9.28
C TYR A 51 5.78 15.00 9.00
N ALA A 52 6.43 15.25 7.86
CA ALA A 52 6.78 16.59 7.44
C ALA A 52 5.50 17.46 7.30
N PRO A 53 5.50 18.74 7.73
CA PRO A 53 4.32 19.60 7.73
C PRO A 53 3.63 19.72 6.36
N GLU A 54 4.40 19.60 5.27
CA GLU A 54 3.92 19.64 3.89
C GLU A 54 2.94 18.51 3.60
N ILE A 55 3.11 17.34 4.23
CA ILE A 55 2.19 16.21 4.09
C ILE A 55 0.85 16.52 4.73
N LYS A 56 0.86 17.11 5.94
CA LYS A 56 -0.36 17.53 6.63
C LYS A 56 -1.11 18.60 5.83
N ASN A 57 -0.40 19.61 5.35
CA ASN A 57 -0.99 20.68 4.54
C ASN A 57 -1.59 20.12 3.24
N CYS A 58 -0.89 19.20 2.56
CA CYS A 58 -1.41 18.52 1.38
C CYS A 58 -2.71 17.76 1.69
N ALA A 59 -2.74 16.95 2.75
CA ALA A 59 -3.94 16.21 3.14
C ALA A 59 -5.13 17.14 3.44
N LEU A 60 -4.91 18.24 4.16
CA LEU A 60 -5.93 19.23 4.50
C LEU A 60 -6.48 19.93 3.26
N GLU A 61 -5.62 20.34 2.32
CA GLU A 61 -6.06 20.94 1.06
C GLU A 61 -6.88 19.96 0.22
N MET A 62 -6.45 18.69 0.10
CA MET A 62 -7.23 17.66 -0.60
C MET A 62 -8.61 17.43 0.05
N ILE A 63 -8.71 17.45 1.39
CA ILE A 63 -10.00 17.35 2.10
C ILE A 63 -10.87 18.57 1.79
N LYS A 64 -10.32 19.78 1.88
CA LYS A 64 -11.03 21.03 1.61
C LYS A 64 -11.54 21.12 0.17
N GLN A 65 -10.77 20.58 -0.78
CA GLN A 65 -11.14 20.50 -2.19
C GLN A 65 -12.13 19.37 -2.50
N GLY A 66 -12.42 18.50 -1.52
CA GLY A 66 -13.30 17.34 -1.70
C GLY A 66 -12.65 16.19 -2.49
N GLU A 67 -11.34 16.23 -2.68
CA GLU A 67 -10.55 15.13 -3.26
C GLU A 67 -10.39 13.97 -2.27
N LEU A 68 -10.37 14.28 -0.97
CA LEU A 68 -10.50 13.30 0.10
C LEU A 68 -11.85 13.49 0.79
N TYR A 69 -12.70 12.47 0.77
CA TYR A 69 -14.04 12.53 1.36
C TYR A 69 -14.37 11.27 2.17
N LEU A 70 -15.23 11.40 3.17
CA LEU A 70 -15.77 10.26 3.90
C LEU A 70 -17.02 9.75 3.18
N LYS A 71 -17.10 8.44 2.95
CA LYS A 71 -18.31 7.84 2.40
C LYS A 71 -19.45 7.91 3.41
N ALA A 72 -20.67 7.98 2.90
CA ALA A 72 -21.85 7.77 3.74
C ALA A 72 -21.74 6.39 4.41
N HIS A 73 -21.92 6.36 5.73
CA HIS A 73 -21.81 5.15 6.55
C HIS A 73 -20.43 4.48 6.56
N GLU A 74 -19.36 5.27 6.42
CA GLU A 74 -17.98 4.77 6.56
C GLU A 74 -17.80 4.03 7.90
N LYS A 75 -17.15 2.86 7.86
CA LYS A 75 -16.95 2.05 9.05
C LYS A 75 -15.69 2.51 9.77
N SER A 76 -15.77 2.67 11.07
CA SER A 76 -14.60 3.05 11.85
C SER A 76 -13.61 1.89 11.98
N LEU A 77 -12.33 2.19 11.79
CA LEU A 77 -11.21 1.28 11.96
C LEU A 77 -10.62 1.45 13.37
N ARG A 78 -10.52 0.36 14.14
CA ARG A 78 -9.89 0.39 15.47
C ARG A 78 -8.37 0.39 15.32
N ILE A 79 -7.69 1.36 15.93
CA ILE A 79 -6.23 1.54 15.84
C ILE A 79 -5.50 1.33 17.17
N GLY A 80 -6.18 0.74 18.16
CA GLY A 80 -5.63 0.44 19.48
C GLY A 80 -6.04 1.48 20.55
N GLN A 81 -5.82 1.14 21.82
CA GLN A 81 -6.08 2.03 22.98
C GLN A 81 -7.50 2.62 23.05
N GLY A 82 -8.50 1.91 22.50
CA GLY A 82 -9.89 2.38 22.43
C GLY A 82 -10.13 3.51 21.43
N LYS A 83 -9.15 3.84 20.58
CA LYS A 83 -9.29 4.80 19.48
C LYS A 83 -9.79 4.14 18.22
N SER A 84 -10.58 4.89 17.47
CA SER A 84 -11.07 4.52 16.15
C SER A 84 -10.98 5.70 15.21
N ILE A 85 -10.80 5.41 13.92
CA ILE A 85 -10.67 6.42 12.87
C ILE A 85 -11.63 6.12 11.73
N TYR A 86 -12.05 7.14 11.00
CA TYR A 86 -12.69 6.99 9.70
C TYR A 86 -11.66 7.23 8.60
N CYS A 87 -11.61 6.36 7.60
CA CYS A 87 -10.67 6.50 6.49
C CYS A 87 -11.28 7.37 5.39
N TYR A 88 -10.56 8.39 4.95
CA TYR A 88 -10.93 9.13 3.75
C TYR A 88 -10.79 8.25 2.51
N THR A 89 -11.76 8.38 1.62
CA THR A 89 -11.71 7.86 0.26
C THR A 89 -11.19 8.96 -0.67
N VAL A 90 -10.30 8.59 -1.58
CA VAL A 90 -9.85 9.47 -2.65
C VAL A 90 -10.92 9.51 -3.75
N LYS A 91 -11.33 10.71 -4.14
CA LYS A 91 -12.14 10.95 -5.32
C LYS A 91 -11.25 10.76 -6.54
N LEU A 92 -11.34 9.58 -7.15
CA LEU A 92 -10.70 9.33 -8.43
C LEU A 92 -11.51 10.05 -9.51
N ASP A 93 -10.83 10.82 -10.36
CA ASP A 93 -11.44 11.39 -11.55
C ASP A 93 -11.95 10.23 -12.44
N GLU A 94 -13.18 10.33 -12.96
CA GLU A 94 -13.74 9.32 -13.86
C GLU A 94 -12.87 9.12 -15.10
N ASP A 95 -12.10 10.14 -15.50
CA ASP A 95 -11.12 10.05 -16.59
C ASP A 95 -9.83 9.29 -16.20
N LEU A 96 -9.46 9.22 -14.92
CA LEU A 96 -8.35 8.37 -14.43
C LEU A 96 -8.77 6.89 -14.29
N VAL A 97 -10.07 6.63 -14.14
CA VAL A 97 -10.65 5.28 -14.00
C VAL A 97 -10.94 4.62 -15.37
N LYS A 98 -10.75 5.33 -16.49
CA LYS A 98 -10.84 4.76 -17.85
C LYS A 98 -9.78 3.68 -18.15
N ALA A 99 -8.86 3.39 -17.22
CA ALA A 99 -8.08 2.16 -17.22
C ALA A 99 -8.86 1.02 -16.55
N GLU A 100 -9.80 0.45 -17.30
CA GLU A 100 -10.51 -0.82 -17.07
C GLU A 100 -11.30 -1.01 -15.75
N PRO A 101 -12.51 -1.62 -15.83
CA PRO A 101 -13.38 -1.77 -14.68
C PRO A 101 -12.78 -2.73 -13.65
N SER A 102 -12.41 -2.20 -12.47
CA SER A 102 -12.52 -2.81 -11.13
C SER A 102 -12.28 -4.33 -11.00
N ASN A 103 -11.41 -4.94 -11.78
CA ASN A 103 -10.77 -6.16 -11.36
C ASN A 103 -9.84 -5.73 -10.25
N ARG A 104 -10.19 -6.06 -8.99
CA ARG A 104 -9.32 -5.86 -7.82
C ARG A 104 -7.99 -6.54 -8.14
N ARG A 105 -7.06 -5.78 -8.73
CA ARG A 105 -5.74 -6.26 -9.12
C ARG A 105 -4.98 -6.41 -7.82
N ILE A 106 -5.13 -7.58 -7.21
CA ILE A 106 -4.31 -7.94 -6.06
C ILE A 106 -2.90 -8.08 -6.62
N TYR A 107 -2.07 -7.07 -6.39
CA TYR A 107 -0.66 -7.10 -6.77
C TYR A 107 -0.02 -8.38 -6.20
N PHE A 108 0.50 -9.24 -7.07
CA PHE A 108 1.21 -10.45 -6.70
C PHE A 108 2.36 -10.12 -5.74
N SER A 109 3.08 -9.03 -6.03
CA SER A 109 4.16 -8.48 -5.22
C SER A 109 3.74 -8.12 -3.79
N SER A 110 2.45 -7.85 -3.53
CA SER A 110 1.95 -7.45 -2.20
C SER A 110 2.30 -8.44 -1.11
N LEU A 111 2.31 -9.74 -1.41
CA LEU A 111 2.65 -10.76 -0.41
C LEU A 111 4.11 -10.65 0.00
N PHE A 112 5.00 -10.49 -0.97
CA PHE A 112 6.42 -10.34 -0.69
C PHE A 112 6.71 -9.01 0.02
N ILE A 113 6.09 -7.90 -0.41
CA ILE A 113 6.29 -6.60 0.24
C ILE A 113 5.75 -6.59 1.68
N ARG A 114 4.64 -7.29 1.95
CA ARG A 114 4.16 -7.49 3.33
C ARG A 114 5.14 -8.31 4.15
N TRP A 115 5.68 -9.39 3.60
CA TRP A 115 6.73 -10.19 4.25
C TRP A 115 7.97 -9.33 4.54
N GLN A 116 8.45 -8.57 3.56
CA GLN A 116 9.59 -7.66 3.70
C GLN A 116 9.41 -6.69 4.88
N ARG A 117 8.25 -6.03 4.97
CA ARG A 117 7.95 -5.06 6.04
C ARG A 117 7.81 -5.71 7.41
N THR A 118 7.23 -6.92 7.47
CA THR A 118 7.15 -7.70 8.71
C THR A 118 8.54 -7.97 9.29
N HIS A 119 9.52 -8.21 8.41
CA HIS A 119 10.91 -8.46 8.78
C HIS A 119 11.77 -7.19 8.82
N GLN A 120 11.16 -6.01 8.68
CA GLN A 120 11.83 -4.69 8.72
C GLN A 120 13.00 -4.57 7.72
N LEU A 121 12.90 -5.25 6.58
CA LEU A 121 13.94 -5.24 5.56
C LEU A 121 13.80 -4.00 4.67
N SER A 122 14.94 -3.33 4.42
CA SER A 122 14.99 -2.24 3.44
C SER A 122 14.82 -2.76 2.02
N ASP A 123 14.41 -1.89 1.10
CA ASP A 123 14.27 -2.25 -0.32
C ASP A 123 15.58 -2.77 -0.91
N LYS A 124 16.73 -2.21 -0.49
CA LYS A 124 18.06 -2.68 -0.90
C LYS A 124 18.33 -4.12 -0.46
N HIS A 125 18.04 -4.46 0.79
CA HIS A 125 18.22 -5.84 1.27
C HIS A 125 17.23 -6.81 0.60
N ALA A 126 16.01 -6.35 0.30
CA ALA A 126 15.02 -7.15 -0.41
C ALA A 126 15.47 -7.45 -1.86
N GLN A 127 16.02 -6.44 -2.55
CA GLN A 127 16.65 -6.56 -3.87
C GLN A 127 17.75 -7.62 -3.85
N GLU A 128 18.71 -7.48 -2.92
CA GLU A 128 19.83 -8.41 -2.76
C GLU A 128 19.35 -9.85 -2.49
N LYS A 129 18.34 -10.03 -1.63
CA LYS A 129 17.76 -11.35 -1.32
C LYS A 129 17.09 -12.01 -2.53
N LEU A 130 16.41 -11.22 -3.37
CA LEU A 130 15.78 -11.73 -4.60
C LEU A 130 16.76 -11.84 -5.78
N GLY A 131 17.98 -11.31 -5.64
CA GLY A 131 18.92 -11.21 -6.76
C GLY A 131 18.45 -10.28 -7.86
N LEU A 132 17.68 -9.24 -7.52
CA LEU A 132 17.12 -8.27 -8.46
C LEU A 132 17.91 -6.96 -8.39
N THR A 133 18.10 -6.32 -9.55
CA THR A 133 18.52 -4.92 -9.62
C THR A 133 17.44 -3.99 -9.07
N ALA A 134 17.80 -2.74 -8.79
CA ALA A 134 16.83 -1.73 -8.36
C ALA A 134 15.66 -1.56 -9.36
N LYS A 135 15.97 -1.57 -10.66
CA LYS A 135 14.97 -1.45 -11.73
C LYS A 135 14.06 -2.69 -11.81
N GLU A 136 14.63 -3.89 -11.73
CA GLU A 136 13.82 -5.11 -11.73
C GLU A 136 12.94 -5.21 -10.50
N PHE A 137 13.43 -4.75 -9.34
CA PHE A 137 12.63 -4.73 -8.13
C PHE A 137 11.50 -3.70 -8.18
N GLU A 138 11.71 -2.55 -8.83
CA GLU A 138 10.63 -1.60 -9.13
C GLU A 138 9.56 -2.24 -10.02
N LEU A 139 9.96 -2.86 -11.14
CA LEU A 139 9.05 -3.62 -12.00
C LEU A 139 8.35 -4.77 -11.25
N PHE A 140 9.05 -5.42 -10.32
CA PHE A 140 8.46 -6.46 -9.48
C PHE A 140 7.36 -5.88 -8.58
N ARG A 141 7.59 -4.72 -7.95
CA ARG A 141 6.57 -4.06 -7.11
C ARG A 141 5.34 -3.68 -7.91
N GLU A 142 5.55 -3.17 -9.11
CA GLU A 142 4.49 -2.78 -10.05
C GLU A 142 3.86 -3.99 -10.75
N ASP A 143 4.31 -5.21 -10.45
CA ASP A 143 3.79 -6.45 -11.03
C ASP A 143 4.04 -6.55 -12.56
N GLU A 144 5.02 -5.80 -13.07
CA GLU A 144 5.42 -5.71 -14.48
C GLU A 144 6.66 -6.57 -14.80
N LEU A 145 7.35 -7.07 -13.79
CA LEU A 145 8.49 -7.97 -13.99
C LEU A 145 8.03 -9.33 -14.51
N VAL A 146 8.67 -9.80 -15.58
CA VAL A 146 8.44 -11.15 -16.12
C VAL A 146 8.81 -12.19 -15.06
N MET A 147 7.81 -12.98 -14.64
CA MET A 147 8.02 -14.01 -13.62
C MET A 147 8.77 -15.21 -14.22
N THR A 148 9.92 -15.54 -13.63
CA THR A 148 10.71 -16.72 -13.98
C THR A 148 10.63 -17.77 -12.88
N GLN A 149 10.86 -19.04 -13.21
CA GLN A 149 10.94 -20.09 -12.20
C GLN A 149 12.07 -19.83 -11.19
N ALA A 150 13.19 -19.24 -11.63
CA ALA A 150 14.28 -18.85 -10.74
C ALA A 150 13.83 -17.82 -9.69
N LEU A 151 13.02 -16.83 -10.09
CA LEU A 151 12.46 -15.86 -9.14
C LEU A 151 11.46 -16.50 -8.18
N ILE A 152 10.62 -17.43 -8.66
CA ILE A 152 9.72 -18.21 -7.79
C ILE A 152 10.50 -19.01 -6.74
N ASN A 153 11.58 -19.67 -7.14
CA ASN A 153 12.45 -20.43 -6.24
C ASN A 153 13.09 -19.50 -5.21
N LYS A 154 13.55 -18.31 -5.64
CA LYS A 154 14.11 -17.29 -4.72
C LYS A 154 13.07 -16.75 -3.75
N LEU A 155 11.84 -16.49 -4.20
CA LEU A 155 10.73 -16.11 -3.33
C LEU A 155 10.47 -17.19 -2.27
N ALA A 156 10.46 -18.45 -2.67
CA ALA A 156 10.26 -19.56 -1.75
C ALA A 156 11.39 -19.69 -0.71
N GLU A 157 12.65 -19.65 -1.18
CA GLU A 157 13.85 -19.70 -0.34
C GLU A 157 13.87 -18.56 0.69
N VAL A 158 13.60 -17.32 0.25
CA VAL A 158 13.70 -16.12 1.08
C VAL A 158 12.56 -16.06 2.11
N THR A 159 11.35 -16.43 1.71
CA THR A 159 10.16 -16.27 2.56
C THR A 159 9.84 -17.51 3.40
N GLY A 160 10.42 -18.67 3.09
CA GLY A 160 10.07 -19.96 3.68
C GLY A 160 8.71 -20.50 3.23
N VAL A 161 8.08 -19.87 2.25
CA VAL A 161 6.78 -20.27 1.68
C VAL A 161 7.04 -21.19 0.47
N SER A 162 6.19 -22.20 0.24
CA SER A 162 6.44 -23.18 -0.83
C SER A 162 6.43 -22.57 -2.24
N GLU A 163 7.21 -23.13 -3.14
CA GLU A 163 7.21 -22.76 -4.57
C GLU A 163 5.81 -22.87 -5.19
N GLN A 164 5.09 -23.96 -4.86
CA GLN A 164 3.74 -24.20 -5.34
C GLN A 164 2.76 -23.09 -4.90
N PHE A 165 2.93 -22.54 -3.70
CA PHE A 165 2.11 -21.40 -3.26
C PHE A 165 2.36 -20.18 -4.16
N TRP A 166 3.61 -19.84 -4.46
CA TRP A 166 3.97 -18.72 -5.32
C TRP A 166 3.49 -18.93 -6.77
N GLN A 167 3.64 -20.14 -7.32
CA GLN A 167 3.10 -20.49 -8.64
C GLN A 167 1.58 -20.33 -8.69
N ASN A 168 0.85 -20.86 -7.69
CA ASN A 168 -0.60 -20.73 -7.63
C ASN A 168 -1.05 -19.27 -7.54
N ARG A 169 -0.30 -18.43 -6.81
CA ARG A 169 -0.57 -16.98 -6.72
C ARG A 169 -0.34 -16.28 -8.04
N TRP A 170 0.72 -16.63 -8.74
CA TRP A 170 1.02 -16.09 -10.06
C TRP A 170 -0.03 -16.49 -11.10
N HIS A 171 -0.43 -17.77 -11.14
CA HIS A 171 -1.50 -18.25 -12.02
C HIS A 171 -2.84 -17.53 -11.75
N LYS A 172 -3.17 -17.29 -10.47
CA LYS A 172 -4.37 -16.53 -10.11
C LYS A 172 -4.35 -15.11 -10.68
N LYS A 173 -3.20 -14.45 -10.71
CA LYS A 173 -3.04 -13.11 -11.30
C LYS A 173 -3.22 -13.12 -12.82
N ILE A 174 -2.66 -14.12 -13.51
CA ILE A 174 -2.78 -14.22 -14.98
C ILE A 174 -4.23 -14.50 -15.40
N ASN A 175 -4.96 -15.26 -14.58
CA ASN A 175 -6.32 -15.70 -14.87
C ASN A 175 -7.42 -14.76 -14.32
N SER A 176 -7.05 -13.65 -13.68
CA SER A 176 -7.95 -12.64 -13.12
C SER A 176 -8.02 -11.42 -14.02
#